data_AF-A0A6N8B729-F1
#
_entry.id   AF-A0A6N8B729-F1
#
_cell.length_a   1.000
_cell.length_b   1.000
_cell.length_c   1.000
_cell.angle_alpha   90.00
_cell.angle_beta   90.00
_cell.angle_gamma   90.00
#
_symmetry.space_group_name_H-M   'P 1'
#
loop_
_entity.id
_entity.type
_entity.pdbx_description
1 polymer ?
#
loop_
_entity_poly.entity_id
_entity_poly.type
_entity_poly.pdbx_seq_one_letter_code
_entity_poly.pdbx_strand_id
1 'polypeptide(L)' 'MSNIQCRVEECHYNQNELCQASTIEVNAMVKDHMVSTTRDTSCETFVPKVKMQ' A
#
# COMPACT_ATOMS: atom_id res chain seq x y z
N MET A 1 -2.93 -8.64 -26.32
CA MET A 1 -2.48 -8.38 -24.93
C MET A 1 -3.69 -8.59 -24.04
N SER A 2 -3.61 -9.53 -23.10
CA SER A 2 -4.73 -9.89 -22.23
C SER A 2 -4.88 -8.79 -21.17
N ASN A 3 -5.87 -7.91 -21.32
CA ASN A 3 -6.23 -6.95 -20.29
C ASN A 3 -6.99 -7.69 -19.18
N ILE A 4 -6.26 -8.35 -18.28
CA ILE A 4 -6.85 -8.80 -17.02
C ILE A 4 -7.24 -7.55 -16.26
N GLN A 5 -8.52 -7.19 -16.33
CA GLN A 5 -9.09 -6.07 -15.62
C GLN A 5 -9.59 -6.59 -14.27
N CYS A 6 -8.66 -6.81 -13.34
CA CYS A 6 -9.01 -7.04 -11.95
C CYS A 6 -9.57 -5.72 -11.42
N ARG A 7 -10.90 -5.62 -11.30
CA ARG A 7 -11.55 -4.50 -10.63
C ARG A 7 -11.17 -4.51 -9.16
N VAL A 8 -10.51 -3.46 -8.71
CA VAL A 8 -10.16 -3.29 -7.30
C VAL A 8 -11.24 -2.43 -6.65
N GLU A 9 -11.79 -2.86 -5.52
CA GLU A 9 -12.82 -2.09 -4.79
C GLU A 9 -12.31 -1.59 -3.44
N GLU A 10 -11.48 -2.40 -2.78
CA GLU A 10 -11.06 -2.24 -1.38
C GLU A 10 -9.66 -1.60 -1.22
N CYS A 11 -9.14 -0.96 -2.27
CA CYS A 11 -7.89 -0.22 -2.20
C CYS A 11 -8.15 1.25 -1.85
N HIS A 12 -7.41 1.78 -0.86
CA HIS A 12 -7.50 3.19 -0.48
C HIS A 12 -7.18 4.13 -1.65
N TYR A 13 -6.15 3.80 -2.43
CA TYR A 13 -5.69 4.55 -3.61
C TYR A 13 -6.38 4.11 -4.90
N ASN A 14 -7.60 3.57 -4.80
CA ASN A 14 -8.36 3.22 -5.98
C ASN A 14 -8.87 4.47 -6.71
N GLN A 15 -8.58 4.55 -8.00
CA GLN A 15 -9.17 5.51 -8.92
C GLN A 15 -9.76 4.73 -10.09
N ASN A 16 -11.08 4.77 -10.24
CA ASN A 16 -11.80 4.11 -11.33
C ASN A 16 -11.43 2.61 -11.47
N GLU A 17 -11.54 1.86 -10.36
CA GLU A 17 -11.28 0.41 -10.30
C GLU A 17 -9.81 0.02 -10.45
N LEU A 18 -8.90 0.99 -10.55
CA LEU A 18 -7.45 0.82 -10.59
C LEU A 18 -6.80 1.33 -9.29
N CYS A 19 -6.08 0.46 -8.58
CA CYS A 19 -5.32 0.85 -7.39
C CYS A 19 -3.94 1.37 -7.79
N GLN A 20 -3.68 2.66 -7.60
CA GLN A 20 -2.40 3.27 -7.94
C GLN A 20 -2.01 4.37 -6.94
N ALA A 21 -0.79 4.29 -6.42
CA ALA A 21 -0.17 5.37 -5.66
C ALA A 21 0.96 5.99 -6.49
N SER A 22 1.01 7.33 -6.59
CA SER A 22 2.06 8.04 -7.34
C SER A 22 3.42 8.03 -6.63
N THR A 23 3.41 7.82 -5.31
CA THR A 23 4.58 7.76 -4.44
C THR A 23 4.38 6.64 -3.42
N ILE A 24 5.49 6.08 -2.93
CA ILE A 24 5.48 5.16 -1.79
C ILE A 24 6.07 5.85 -0.55
N GLU A 25 5.50 5.54 0.61
CA GLU A 25 5.95 5.95 1.93
C GLU A 25 6.44 4.71 2.68
N VAL A 26 7.72 4.71 3.00
CA VAL A 26 8.39 3.60 3.68
C VAL A 26 8.88 4.12 5.02
N ASN A 27 8.46 3.45 6.10
CA ASN A 27 8.77 3.84 7.47
C ASN A 27 9.55 2.73 8.19
N ALA A 28 10.40 3.11 9.15
CA ALA A 28 11.05 2.14 10.03
C ALA A 28 10.04 1.59 11.06
N MET A 29 10.04 0.26 11.26
CA MET A 29 9.19 -0.41 12.26
C MET A 29 9.88 -0.64 13.61
N VAL A 30 11.19 -0.39 13.67
CA VAL A 30 12.00 -0.55 14.88
C VAL A 30 12.06 0.75 15.67
N LYS A 31 12.10 0.64 17.00
CA LYS A 31 11.96 1.79 17.93
C LYS A 31 13.07 2.82 17.82
N ASP A 32 14.27 2.40 17.44
CA ASP A 32 15.45 3.26 17.28
C ASP A 32 15.61 3.78 15.84
N HIS A 33 14.69 3.42 14.94
CA HIS A 33 14.72 3.75 13.52
C HIS A 33 15.96 3.25 12.75
N MET A 34 16.73 2.31 13.32
CA MET A 34 17.91 1.73 12.68
C MET A 34 17.53 0.49 11.85
N VAL A 35 17.32 0.68 10.55
CA VAL A 35 16.92 -0.37 9.62
C VAL A 35 18.12 -1.21 9.20
N SER A 36 18.06 -2.52 9.41
CA SER A 36 19.13 -3.47 9.05
C SER A 36 18.67 -4.58 8.11
N THR A 37 17.39 -4.93 8.18
CA THR A 37 16.76 -5.94 7.33
C THR A 37 15.46 -5.41 6.73
N THR A 38 14.96 -6.09 5.68
CA THR A 38 13.66 -5.75 5.08
C THR A 38 12.49 -5.87 6.05
N ARG A 39 12.62 -6.65 7.13
CA ARG A 39 11.61 -6.76 8.18
C ARG A 39 11.55 -5.54 9.08
N ASP A 40 12.56 -4.67 9.04
CA ASP A 40 12.60 -3.44 9.84
C ASP A 40 11.88 -2.28 9.12
N THR A 41 11.32 -2.51 7.93
CA THR A 41 10.57 -1.52 7.13
C THR A 41 9.10 -1.88 6.98
N SER A 42 8.22 -0.88 7.03
CA SER A 42 6.79 -0.97 6.67
C SER A 42 6.51 -0.09 5.46
N CYS A 43 5.57 -0.51 4.61
CA CYS A 43 5.02 0.33 3.56
C CYS A 43 3.64 0.82 3.98
N GLU A 44 3.56 2.07 4.43
CA GLU A 44 2.30 2.68 4.87
C GLU A 44 1.43 3.11 3.68
N THR A 45 1.95 3.07 2.45
CA THR A 45 1.15 3.30 1.24
C THR A 45 0.17 2.16 0.93
N PHE A 46 0.33 0.96 1.50
CA PHE A 46 -0.65 -0.12 1.31
C PHE A 46 -1.70 -0.12 2.41
N VAL A 47 -2.63 0.84 2.33
CA VAL A 47 -3.75 0.94 3.28
C VAL A 47 -4.99 0.26 2.71
N PRO A 48 -5.65 -0.64 3.45
CA PRO A 48 -6.99 -1.11 3.11
C PRO A 48 -7.96 0.07 3.05
N LYS A 49 -8.92 0.04 2.12
CA LYS A 49 -10.06 0.96 2.17
C LYS A 49 -10.88 0.57 3.39
N VAL A 50 -10.72 1.29 4.50
CA VAL A 50 -11.43 0.99 5.74
C VAL A 50 -12.94 1.03 5.44
N LYS A 51 -13.65 -0.10 5.54
CA LYS A 51 -15.11 -0.05 5.71
C LYS A 51 -15.32 0.53 7.10
N MET A 52 -15.67 1.82 7.17
CA MET A 52 -16.28 2.34 8.37
C MET A 52 -17.56 1.53 8.59
N GLN A 53 -17.55 0.72 9.65
CA GLN A 53 -18.74 0.08 10.19
C GLN A 53 -19.19 0.88 11.41
#